data_AF-A0A6N9DMJ1-F1
#
_entry.id   AF-A0A6N9DMJ1-F1
#
_cell.length_a   1.000
_cell.length_b   1.000
_cell.length_c   1.000
_cell.angle_alpha   90.00
_cell.angle_beta   90.00
_cell.angle_gamma   90.00
#
_symmetry.space_group_name_H-M   'P 1'
#
loop_
_entity.id
_entity.type
_entity.pdbx_description
1 polymer ?
#
loop_
_entity_poly.entity_id
_entity_poly.type
_entity_poly.pdbx_seq_one_letter_code
_entity_poly.pdbx_strand_id
1 'polypeptide(L)'
;MQDIANTYVQAQSPASDDVPDQSPDLTVAYVVIELDSLWANTAKALFVSVALGASDGSGTRVEMTKRPSPQGLAAALELARELERRWWKRRSLLKALRQVGATNCGQVQIATNVPAVAFNHLHLFRNFYAHRGIESREKLEVPLRSLRVPTQYSATRALLTHYRKSGSPRHQPILLDLLDEVRATIELLV
;
A
#
# COMPACT_ATOMS: atom_id res chain seq x y z
N MET A 1 51.81 43.09 18.06
CA MET A 1 51.39 41.68 18.12
C MET A 1 50.02 41.65 18.79
N GLN A 2 48.96 42.12 18.11
CA GLN A 2 48.17 41.37 17.11
C GLN A 2 47.67 40.04 17.66
N ASP A 3 46.44 40.04 18.19
CA ASP A 3 45.41 39.03 17.93
C ASP A 3 44.05 39.56 18.40
N ILE A 4 43.54 40.52 17.62
CA ILE A 4 42.12 40.89 17.57
C ILE A 4 41.65 40.41 16.20
N ALA A 5 41.28 39.15 16.07
CA ALA A 5 40.61 38.62 14.88
C ALA A 5 40.13 37.19 15.14
N ASN A 6 38.93 37.04 15.71
CA ASN A 6 37.96 36.01 15.29
C ASN A 6 36.65 36.18 16.07
N THR A 7 36.10 37.39 16.00
CA THR A 7 34.66 37.60 16.17
C THR A 7 34.02 37.31 14.81
N TYR A 8 33.89 36.03 14.47
CA TYR A 8 33.04 35.62 13.36
C TYR A 8 31.58 35.77 13.80
N VAL A 9 31.11 37.01 13.64
CA VAL A 9 29.70 37.31 13.39
C VAL A 9 29.32 36.56 12.11
N GLN A 10 28.82 35.33 12.24
CA GLN A 10 27.97 34.79 11.20
C GLN A 10 26.62 35.47 11.34
N ALA A 11 26.41 36.42 10.44
CA ALA A 11 25.14 37.03 10.14
C ALA A 11 24.07 35.94 10.06
N GLN A 12 23.05 36.08 10.89
CA GLN A 12 21.77 35.42 10.68
C GLN A 12 21.30 35.81 9.27
N SER A 13 21.32 34.84 8.35
CA SER A 13 20.60 34.99 7.08
C SER A 13 19.16 35.35 7.40
N PRO A 14 18.60 36.41 6.79
CA PRO A 14 17.20 36.74 6.96
C PRO A 14 16.36 35.55 6.52
N ALA A 15 15.32 35.27 7.29
CA ALA A 15 14.31 34.25 7.03
C ALA A 15 13.94 34.22 5.55
N SER A 16 14.38 33.17 4.86
CA SER A 16 13.87 32.82 3.55
C SER A 16 12.44 32.34 3.74
N ASP A 17 11.51 33.17 3.28
CA ASP A 17 10.11 32.92 2.94
C ASP A 17 9.55 31.55 3.34
N ASP A 18 8.55 31.60 4.24
CA ASP A 18 7.67 30.54 4.72
C ASP A 18 7.00 29.74 3.57
N VAL A 19 7.76 28.86 2.91
CA VAL A 19 7.17 27.62 2.41
C VAL A 19 7.08 26.73 3.64
N PRO A 20 5.88 26.40 4.16
CA PRO A 20 5.78 25.47 5.28
C PRO A 20 6.57 24.24 4.85
N ASP A 21 7.50 23.78 5.70
CA ASP A 21 8.27 22.56 5.47
C ASP A 21 7.25 21.46 5.14
N GLN A 22 7.06 21.21 3.85
CA GLN A 22 6.25 20.12 3.30
C GLN A 22 7.05 18.80 3.43
N SER A 23 8.06 18.81 4.31
CA SER A 23 8.39 17.86 5.37
C SER A 23 7.93 16.44 5.04
N PRO A 24 8.85 15.47 4.95
CA PRO A 24 8.67 14.09 4.45
C PRO A 24 7.33 13.37 4.72
N ASP A 25 6.62 13.75 5.78
CA ASP A 25 5.26 13.31 6.09
C ASP A 25 4.26 13.51 4.95
N LEU A 26 4.25 14.66 4.26
CA LEU A 26 3.32 14.90 3.15
C LEU A 26 3.62 13.99 1.95
N THR A 27 4.91 13.86 1.59
CA THR A 27 5.35 12.97 0.52
C THR A 27 5.01 11.52 0.83
N VAL A 28 5.29 11.05 2.05
CA VAL A 28 4.98 9.67 2.45
C VAL A 28 3.47 9.44 2.49
N ALA A 29 2.70 10.41 3.00
CA ALA A 29 1.24 10.34 2.99
C ALA A 29 0.69 10.19 1.57
N TYR A 30 1.16 11.04 0.64
CA TYR A 30 0.78 10.97 -0.77
C TYR A 30 1.11 9.60 -1.37
N VAL A 31 2.36 9.13 -1.23
CA VAL A 31 2.79 7.84 -1.78
C VAL A 31 1.95 6.69 -1.24
N VAL A 32 1.69 6.64 0.07
CA VAL A 32 0.90 5.57 0.68
C VAL A 32 -0.55 5.58 0.19
N ILE A 33 -1.17 6.76 0.08
CA ILE A 33 -2.56 6.91 -0.39
C ILE A 33 -2.67 6.49 -1.86
N GLU A 34 -1.74 6.96 -2.70
CA GLU A 34 -1.71 6.61 -4.12
C GLU A 34 -1.43 5.12 -4.32
N LEU A 35 -0.53 4.54 -3.53
CA LEU A 35 -0.18 3.12 -3.64
C LEU A 35 -1.35 2.20 -3.28
N ASP A 36 -2.09 2.51 -2.20
CA ASP A 36 -3.31 1.76 -1.81
C ASP A 36 -4.40 1.90 -2.87
N SER A 37 -4.57 3.11 -3.42
CA SER A 37 -5.55 3.40 -4.47
C SER A 37 -5.21 2.69 -5.78
N LEU A 38 -3.94 2.70 -6.18
CA LEU A 38 -3.42 1.97 -7.33
C LEU A 38 -3.72 0.48 -7.21
N TRP A 39 -3.37 -0.14 -6.08
CA TRP A 39 -3.66 -1.55 -5.86
C TRP A 39 -5.17 -1.86 -5.92
N ALA A 40 -6.00 -1.07 -5.24
CA ALA A 40 -7.44 -1.27 -5.23
C ALA A 40 -8.03 -1.17 -6.65
N ASN A 41 -7.55 -0.22 -7.46
CA ASN A 41 -8.00 -0.04 -8.83
C ASN A 41 -7.51 -1.15 -9.75
N THR A 42 -6.26 -1.63 -9.61
CA THR A 42 -5.77 -2.81 -10.34
C THR A 42 -6.59 -4.05 -10.01
N ALA A 43 -6.88 -4.30 -8.72
CA ALA A 43 -7.68 -5.44 -8.31
C ALA A 43 -9.10 -5.42 -8.91
N LYS A 44 -9.73 -4.23 -8.95
CA LYS A 44 -11.04 -4.02 -9.61
C LYS A 44 -10.93 -4.24 -11.12
N ALA A 45 -9.95 -3.61 -11.76
CA ALA A 45 -9.74 -3.70 -13.20
C ALA A 45 -9.52 -5.16 -13.62
N LEU A 46 -8.68 -5.90 -12.90
CA LEU A 46 -8.46 -7.33 -13.13
C LEU A 46 -9.76 -8.12 -13.02
N PHE A 47 -10.54 -7.92 -11.95
CA PHE A 47 -11.81 -8.62 -11.78
C PHE A 47 -12.79 -8.32 -12.93
N VAL A 48 -12.89 -7.08 -13.36
CA VAL A 48 -13.75 -6.67 -14.50
C VAL A 48 -13.23 -7.25 -15.81
N SER A 49 -11.91 -7.21 -16.07
CA SER A 49 -11.30 -7.81 -17.26
C SER A 49 -11.58 -9.31 -17.35
N VAL A 50 -11.47 -10.04 -16.24
CA VAL A 50 -11.89 -11.45 -16.16
C VAL A 50 -13.38 -11.59 -16.48
N ALA A 51 -14.22 -10.70 -15.96
CA ALA A 51 -15.65 -10.73 -16.23
C ALA A 51 -16.03 -10.46 -17.69
N LEU A 52 -15.24 -9.66 -18.39
CA LEU A 52 -15.37 -9.39 -19.83
C LEU A 52 -14.72 -10.47 -20.71
N GLY A 53 -14.08 -11.46 -20.09
CA GLY A 53 -13.42 -12.57 -20.78
C GLY A 53 -12.13 -12.15 -21.47
N ALA A 54 -11.28 -11.38 -20.77
CA ALA A 54 -9.92 -11.06 -21.18
C ALA A 54 -9.06 -12.32 -21.37
N SER A 55 -8.00 -12.20 -22.16
CA SER A 55 -6.97 -13.23 -22.31
C SER A 55 -5.78 -12.95 -21.40
N ASP A 56 -5.09 -14.01 -20.97
CA ASP A 56 -3.80 -13.90 -20.30
C ASP A 56 -2.66 -13.57 -21.28
N GLY A 57 -1.43 -13.41 -20.75
CA GLY A 57 -0.23 -13.15 -21.56
C GLY A 57 0.13 -14.24 -22.57
N SER A 58 -0.47 -15.43 -22.50
CA SER A 58 -0.33 -16.51 -23.49
C SER A 58 -1.41 -16.47 -24.58
N GLY A 59 -2.36 -15.54 -24.49
CA GLY A 59 -3.52 -15.44 -25.37
C GLY A 59 -4.69 -16.35 -24.95
N THR A 60 -4.57 -17.10 -23.85
CA THR A 60 -5.61 -18.00 -23.36
C THR A 60 -6.71 -17.20 -22.67
N ARG A 61 -7.97 -17.41 -23.06
CA ARG A 61 -9.10 -16.68 -22.49
C ARG A 61 -9.33 -17.08 -21.03
N VAL A 62 -9.47 -16.09 -20.15
CA VAL A 62 -9.89 -16.32 -18.76
C VAL A 62 -11.40 -16.48 -18.72
N GLU A 63 -11.85 -17.69 -18.41
CA GLU A 63 -13.27 -18.00 -18.27
C GLU A 63 -13.76 -17.90 -16.83
N MET A 64 -15.01 -17.43 -16.65
CA MET A 64 -15.76 -17.57 -15.41
C MET A 64 -16.65 -18.81 -15.50
N THR A 65 -16.34 -19.84 -14.73
CA THR A 65 -17.16 -21.08 -14.68
C THR A 65 -18.45 -20.89 -13.87
N LYS A 66 -18.52 -19.84 -13.04
CA LYS A 66 -19.72 -19.47 -12.27
C LYS A 66 -20.06 -18.03 -12.56
N ARG A 67 -21.24 -17.79 -13.14
CA ARG A 67 -21.78 -16.44 -13.21
C ARG A 67 -22.44 -16.13 -11.87
N PRO A 68 -21.97 -15.11 -11.11
CA PRO A 68 -22.73 -14.64 -9.97
C PRO A 68 -24.07 -14.12 -10.53
N SER A 69 -25.14 -14.86 -10.27
CA SER A 69 -26.50 -14.44 -10.58
C SER A 69 -27.12 -13.93 -9.27
N PRO A 70 -26.98 -12.64 -8.94
CA PRO A 70 -27.73 -12.08 -7.84
C PRO A 70 -29.22 -12.24 -8.14
N GLN A 71 -29.98 -12.76 -7.18
CA GLN A 71 -31.44 -12.92 -7.29
C GLN A 71 -32.13 -11.55 -7.13
N GLY A 72 -31.82 -10.61 -8.01
CA GLY A 72 -32.35 -9.25 -8.02
C GLY A 72 -31.33 -8.15 -7.72
N LEU A 73 -31.75 -6.91 -7.96
CA LEU A 73 -30.92 -5.71 -7.87
C LEU A 73 -30.34 -5.46 -6.48
N ALA A 74 -31.12 -5.66 -5.41
CA ALA A 74 -30.66 -5.45 -4.05
C ALA A 74 -29.50 -6.40 -3.67
N ALA A 75 -29.60 -7.67 -4.05
CA ALA A 75 -28.53 -8.65 -3.85
C ALA A 75 -27.28 -8.31 -4.68
N ALA A 76 -27.46 -7.77 -5.90
CA ALA A 76 -26.36 -7.31 -6.74
C ALA A 76 -25.63 -6.11 -6.11
N LEU A 77 -26.38 -5.13 -5.59
CA LEU A 77 -25.84 -3.94 -4.93
C LEU A 77 -25.11 -4.30 -3.63
N GLU A 78 -25.64 -5.21 -2.82
CA GLU A 78 -24.96 -5.66 -1.60
C GLU A 78 -23.67 -6.43 -1.92
N LEU A 79 -23.68 -7.27 -2.95
CA LEU A 79 -22.45 -7.92 -3.43
C LEU A 79 -21.42 -6.89 -3.90
N ALA A 80 -21.85 -5.88 -4.67
CA ALA A 80 -20.97 -4.81 -5.13
C ALA A 80 -20.37 -4.00 -3.97
N ARG A 81 -21.18 -3.63 -2.97
CA ARG A 81 -20.73 -2.91 -1.76
C ARG A 81 -19.73 -3.72 -0.94
N GLU A 82 -19.99 -5.01 -0.73
CA GLU A 82 -19.10 -5.88 0.03
C GLU A 82 -17.74 -6.05 -0.68
N LEU A 83 -17.75 -6.18 -2.00
CA LEU A 83 -16.55 -6.18 -2.82
C LEU A 83 -15.82 -4.83 -2.72
N GLU A 84 -16.54 -3.72 -2.87
CA GLU A 84 -16.01 -2.35 -2.81
C GLU A 84 -15.22 -2.08 -1.52
N ARG A 85 -15.75 -2.50 -0.38
CA ARG A 85 -15.14 -2.24 0.94
C ARG A 85 -13.84 -3.00 1.18
N ARG A 86 -13.50 -3.98 0.33
CA ARG A 86 -12.46 -4.97 0.64
C ARG A 86 -11.45 -5.22 -0.47
N TRP A 87 -11.47 -4.48 -1.58
CA TRP A 87 -10.51 -4.62 -2.69
C TRP A 87 -9.04 -4.46 -2.26
N TRP A 88 -8.78 -3.65 -1.24
CA TRP A 88 -7.44 -3.50 -0.66
C TRP A 88 -6.87 -4.81 -0.09
N LYS A 89 -7.71 -5.79 0.30
CA LYS A 89 -7.24 -7.11 0.74
C LYS A 89 -6.97 -8.00 -0.46
N ARG A 90 -5.73 -8.47 -0.59
CA ARG A 90 -5.34 -9.55 -1.54
C ARG A 90 -6.28 -10.76 -1.49
N ARG A 91 -6.65 -11.18 -0.28
CA ARG A 91 -7.57 -12.31 -0.06
C ARG A 91 -8.98 -12.06 -0.59
N SER A 92 -9.43 -10.81 -0.64
CA SER A 92 -10.77 -10.49 -1.16
C SER A 92 -10.82 -10.61 -2.67
N LEU A 93 -9.77 -10.18 -3.38
CA LEU A 93 -9.65 -10.38 -4.82
C LEU A 93 -9.70 -11.88 -5.17
N LEU A 94 -8.88 -12.69 -4.51
CA LEU A 94 -8.90 -14.15 -4.71
C LEU A 94 -10.25 -14.77 -4.34
N LYS A 95 -10.88 -14.31 -3.26
CA LYS A 95 -12.22 -14.78 -2.88
C LYS A 95 -13.25 -14.45 -3.95
N ALA A 96 -13.22 -13.23 -4.49
CA ALA A 96 -14.12 -12.78 -5.55
C ALA A 96 -13.93 -13.63 -6.82
N LEU A 97 -12.68 -13.81 -7.27
CA LEU A 97 -12.34 -14.63 -8.43
C LEU A 97 -12.74 -16.11 -8.25
N ARG A 98 -12.57 -16.68 -7.05
CA ARG A 98 -13.02 -18.05 -6.76
C ARG A 98 -14.54 -18.18 -6.71
N GLN A 99 -15.26 -17.18 -6.21
CA GLN A 99 -16.72 -17.18 -6.18
C GLN A 99 -17.31 -17.23 -7.60
N VAL A 100 -16.66 -16.57 -8.55
CA VAL A 100 -17.03 -16.60 -9.96
C VAL A 100 -16.37 -17.73 -10.76
N GLY A 101 -15.57 -18.55 -10.09
CA GLY A 101 -14.89 -19.69 -10.70
C GLY A 101 -13.97 -19.28 -11.85
N ALA A 102 -13.23 -18.18 -11.69
CA ALA A 102 -12.25 -17.72 -12.66
C ALA A 102 -11.14 -18.77 -12.83
N THR A 103 -10.83 -19.10 -14.08
CA THR A 103 -9.80 -20.10 -14.43
C THR A 103 -8.38 -19.69 -14.05
N ASN A 104 -8.11 -18.38 -13.99
CA ASN A 104 -6.79 -17.84 -13.63
C ASN A 104 -6.53 -17.69 -12.12
N CYS A 105 -7.39 -18.25 -11.26
CA CYS A 105 -7.25 -18.11 -9.80
C CYS A 105 -5.89 -18.56 -9.27
N GLY A 106 -5.28 -19.58 -9.89
CA GLY A 106 -3.96 -20.09 -9.50
C GLY A 106 -2.84 -19.08 -9.76
N GLN A 107 -2.83 -18.47 -10.94
CA GLN A 107 -1.87 -17.45 -11.34
C GLN A 107 -1.99 -16.21 -10.44
N VAL A 108 -3.22 -15.72 -10.24
CA VAL A 108 -3.47 -14.58 -9.34
C VAL A 108 -3.05 -14.92 -7.90
N GLN A 109 -3.25 -16.17 -7.46
CA GLN A 109 -2.80 -16.60 -6.14
C GLN A 109 -1.28 -16.57 -6.03
N ILE A 110 -0.55 -17.03 -7.04
CA ILE A 110 0.91 -16.98 -7.05
C ILE A 110 1.39 -15.51 -6.99
N ALA A 111 0.85 -14.65 -7.87
CA ALA A 111 1.20 -13.23 -7.94
C ALA A 111 0.93 -12.48 -6.62
N THR A 112 -0.14 -12.85 -5.91
CA THR A 112 -0.53 -12.21 -4.64
C THR A 112 0.09 -12.85 -3.41
N ASN A 113 0.74 -14.01 -3.51
CA ASN A 113 1.37 -14.70 -2.37
C ASN A 113 2.81 -14.23 -2.08
N VAL A 114 3.28 -13.17 -2.75
CA VAL A 114 4.56 -12.53 -2.45
C VAL A 114 4.59 -12.17 -0.94
N PRO A 115 5.63 -12.57 -0.18
CA PRO A 115 5.65 -12.69 1.29
C PRO A 115 5.64 -11.37 2.10
N ALA A 116 5.23 -10.29 1.44
CA ALA A 116 5.01 -8.96 1.95
C ALA A 116 4.11 -8.87 3.20
N VAL A 117 4.70 -8.80 4.40
CA VAL A 117 3.94 -8.48 5.63
C VAL A 117 3.44 -7.03 5.58
N ALA A 118 4.25 -6.11 5.05
CA ALA A 118 3.94 -4.67 5.00
C ALA A 118 2.71 -4.39 4.13
N PHE A 119 2.62 -5.02 2.95
CA PHE A 119 1.47 -4.86 2.05
C PHE A 119 0.13 -5.16 2.72
N ASN A 120 0.06 -6.15 3.61
CA ASN A 120 -1.18 -6.48 4.34
C ASN A 120 -1.66 -5.34 5.25
N HIS A 121 -0.77 -4.41 5.57
CA HIS A 121 -1.01 -3.28 6.45
C HIS A 121 -1.11 -1.94 5.71
N LEU A 122 -0.96 -1.92 4.37
CA LEU A 122 -0.98 -0.70 3.56
C LEU A 122 -2.23 0.17 3.82
N HIS A 123 -3.41 -0.43 3.82
CA HIS A 123 -4.67 0.25 4.13
C HIS A 123 -4.70 0.92 5.53
N LEU A 124 -3.98 0.40 6.53
CA LEU A 124 -3.90 0.99 7.86
C LEU A 124 -3.02 2.24 7.84
N PHE A 125 -1.90 2.20 7.10
CA PHE A 125 -1.08 3.39 6.87
C PHE A 125 -1.88 4.45 6.11
N ARG A 126 -2.60 4.06 5.06
CA ARG A 126 -3.51 4.96 4.31
C ARG A 126 -4.54 5.60 5.23
N ASN A 127 -5.22 4.81 6.06
CA ASN A 127 -6.24 5.33 6.99
C ASN A 127 -5.64 6.27 8.03
N PHE A 128 -4.43 5.97 8.53
CA PHE A 128 -3.71 6.89 9.40
C PHE A 128 -3.41 8.22 8.70
N TYR A 129 -2.88 8.22 7.48
CA TYR A 129 -2.57 9.48 6.80
C TYR A 129 -3.81 10.26 6.37
N ALA A 130 -4.91 9.59 6.03
CA ALA A 130 -6.16 10.23 5.64
C ALA A 130 -6.89 10.90 6.82
N HIS A 131 -6.76 10.36 8.03
CA HIS A 131 -7.53 10.85 9.20
C HIS A 131 -6.66 11.48 10.29
N ARG A 132 -5.41 11.04 10.44
CA ARG A 132 -4.44 11.45 11.47
C ARG A 132 -4.96 11.44 12.91
N GLY A 133 -6.01 10.68 13.19
CA GLY A 133 -6.64 10.58 14.51
C GLY A 133 -5.97 9.56 15.43
N ILE A 134 -6.19 9.70 16.74
CA ILE A 134 -5.66 8.80 17.79
C ILE A 134 -6.04 7.34 17.51
N GLU A 135 -7.30 7.08 17.18
CA GLU A 135 -7.80 5.73 16.87
C GLU A 135 -7.06 5.07 15.69
N SER A 136 -6.74 5.86 14.64
CA SER A 136 -6.01 5.35 13.48
C SER A 136 -4.54 5.04 13.80
N ARG A 137 -3.95 5.79 14.74
CA ARG A 137 -2.60 5.56 15.26
C ARG A 137 -2.54 4.30 16.12
N GLU A 138 -3.51 4.10 17.01
CA GLU A 138 -3.60 2.89 17.84
C GLU A 138 -3.71 1.63 16.97
N LYS A 139 -4.51 1.69 15.90
CA LYS A 139 -4.63 0.58 14.92
C LYS A 139 -3.33 0.26 14.19
N LEU A 140 -2.37 1.19 14.13
CA LEU A 140 -1.04 0.95 13.55
C LEU A 140 -0.06 0.27 14.51
N GLU A 141 -0.30 0.27 15.82
CA GLU A 141 0.66 -0.30 16.78
C GLU A 141 0.93 -1.78 16.54
N VAL A 142 -0.11 -2.58 16.32
CA VAL A 142 0.02 -4.02 16.07
C VAL A 142 0.76 -4.29 14.76
N PRO A 143 0.40 -3.66 13.62
CA PRO A 143 1.21 -3.70 12.39
C PRO A 143 2.67 -3.29 12.58
N LEU A 144 2.94 -2.20 13.30
CA LEU A 144 4.31 -1.75 13.51
C LEU A 144 5.12 -2.79 14.29
N ARG A 145 4.52 -3.41 15.31
CA ARG A 145 5.14 -4.54 16.04
C ARG A 145 5.37 -5.75 15.13
N SER A 146 4.43 -6.10 14.25
CA SER A 146 4.59 -7.22 13.31
C SER A 146 5.72 -6.97 12.30
N LEU A 147 5.90 -5.70 11.91
CA LEU A 147 7.01 -5.22 11.07
C LEU A 147 8.31 -5.00 11.86
N ARG A 148 8.30 -5.27 13.17
CA ARG A 148 9.40 -5.09 14.11
C ARG A 148 9.91 -3.64 14.18
N VAL A 149 9.03 -2.69 13.92
CA VAL A 149 9.31 -1.26 14.07
C VAL A 149 9.09 -0.85 15.53
N PRO A 150 9.99 -0.05 16.13
CA PRO A 150 9.77 0.49 17.46
C PRO A 150 8.47 1.33 17.52
N THR A 151 7.62 1.09 18.52
CA THR A 151 6.29 1.72 18.63
C THR A 151 6.35 3.22 18.91
N GLN A 152 7.49 3.73 19.37
CA GLN A 152 7.73 5.15 19.56
C GLN A 152 7.92 5.93 18.25
N TYR A 153 8.08 5.26 17.11
CA TYR A 153 8.24 5.94 15.83
C TYR A 153 6.90 6.46 15.31
N SER A 154 6.92 7.66 14.71
CA SER A 154 5.81 8.11 13.87
C SER A 154 5.64 7.17 12.67
N ALA A 155 4.45 7.14 12.07
CA ALA A 155 4.22 6.32 10.88
C ALA A 155 5.18 6.66 9.73
N THR A 156 5.47 7.95 9.54
CA THR A 156 6.44 8.43 8.54
C THR A 156 7.84 7.91 8.84
N ARG A 157 8.29 8.04 10.08
CA ARG A 157 9.59 7.50 10.49
C ARG A 157 9.63 5.98 10.34
N ALA A 158 8.57 5.28 10.70
CA ALA A 158 8.47 3.83 10.53
C ALA A 158 8.68 3.40 9.09
N LEU A 159 8.04 4.09 8.13
CA LEU A 159 8.11 3.76 6.71
C LEU A 159 9.47 4.11 6.08
N LEU A 160 10.12 5.17 6.56
CA LEU A 160 11.41 5.64 6.04
C LEU A 160 12.63 5.00 6.72
N THR A 161 12.47 4.34 7.86
CA THR A 161 13.63 3.80 8.60
C THR A 161 14.12 2.46 8.05
N HIS A 162 15.43 2.35 7.85
CA HIS A 162 16.15 1.10 7.63
C HIS A 162 16.30 0.33 8.95
N TYR A 163 15.30 -0.48 9.32
CA TYR A 163 15.36 -1.20 10.60
C TYR A 163 16.36 -2.37 10.56
N ARG A 164 17.10 -2.61 11.66
CA ARG A 164 17.99 -3.78 11.82
C ARG A 164 17.22 -4.99 12.35
N LYS A 165 17.12 -6.07 11.58
CA LYS A 165 16.61 -7.36 12.09
C LYS A 165 17.79 -8.19 12.57
N SER A 166 17.82 -8.58 13.85
CA SER A 166 18.76 -9.59 14.39
C SER A 166 20.24 -9.39 13.98
N GLY A 167 20.74 -8.15 14.05
CA GLY A 167 22.15 -7.84 13.73
C GLY A 167 22.44 -7.50 12.27
N SER A 168 21.51 -7.69 11.33
CA SER A 168 21.65 -7.22 9.95
C SER A 168 20.71 -6.04 9.64
N PRO A 169 21.22 -4.91 9.10
CA PRO A 169 20.37 -3.83 8.63
C PRO A 169 19.48 -4.30 7.48
N ARG A 170 18.19 -3.93 7.49
CA ARG A 170 17.38 -3.98 6.27
C ARG A 170 18.10 -3.17 5.21
N HIS A 171 18.22 -3.74 4.02
CA HIS A 171 18.87 -3.08 2.89
C HIS A 171 18.10 -1.83 2.45
N GLN A 172 16.77 -1.78 2.68
CA GLN A 172 15.92 -0.67 2.25
C GLN A 172 14.79 -0.32 3.24
N PRO A 173 14.19 0.88 3.12
CA PRO A 173 13.03 1.29 3.90
C PRO A 173 11.78 0.47 3.56
N ILE A 174 10.85 0.38 4.53
CA ILE A 174 9.58 -0.33 4.36
C ILE A 174 8.76 0.27 3.21
N LEU A 175 8.83 1.58 2.99
CA LEU A 175 8.13 2.22 1.88
C LEU A 175 8.61 1.71 0.52
N LEU A 176 9.91 1.45 0.35
CA LEU A 176 10.45 0.90 -0.89
C LEU A 176 10.03 -0.58 -1.04
N ASP A 177 10.07 -1.35 0.04
CA ASP A 177 9.54 -2.73 0.03
C ASP A 177 8.08 -2.76 -0.45
N LEU A 178 7.24 -1.84 0.04
CA LEU A 178 5.84 -1.73 -0.38
C LEU A 178 5.71 -1.41 -1.88
N LEU A 179 6.51 -0.48 -2.40
CA LEU A 179 6.50 -0.10 -3.80
C LEU A 179 6.94 -1.26 -4.70
N ASP A 180 8.05 -1.91 -4.35
CA ASP A 180 8.59 -3.07 -5.08
C ASP A 180 7.59 -4.23 -5.08
N GLU A 181 6.92 -4.47 -3.96
CA GLU A 181 5.91 -5.53 -3.83
C GLU A 181 4.67 -5.25 -4.68
N VAL A 182 4.13 -4.03 -4.63
CA VAL A 182 2.99 -3.65 -5.47
C VAL A 182 3.36 -3.76 -6.94
N ARG A 183 4.55 -3.24 -7.31
CA ARG A 183 5.07 -3.34 -8.67
C ARG A 183 5.16 -4.79 -9.13
N ALA A 184 5.87 -5.64 -8.37
CA ALA A 184 6.05 -7.05 -8.72
C ALA A 184 4.72 -7.80 -8.79
N THR A 185 3.78 -7.53 -7.87
CA THR A 185 2.44 -8.13 -7.94
C THR A 185 1.69 -7.67 -9.19
N ILE A 186 1.74 -6.39 -9.56
CA ILE A 186 1.09 -5.89 -10.79
C ILE A 186 1.73 -6.51 -12.03
N GLU A 187 3.06 -6.56 -12.11
CA GLU A 187 3.81 -7.16 -13.23
C GLU A 187 3.51 -8.65 -13.40
N LEU A 188 3.17 -9.37 -12.32
CA LEU A 188 2.76 -10.77 -12.38
C LEU A 188 1.27 -10.98 -12.74
N LEU A 189 0.46 -9.92 -12.70
CA LEU A 189 -0.99 -9.98 -12.99
C LEU A 189 -1.34 -9.57 -14.42
N VAL A 190 -0.46 -8.84 -15.10
CA VAL A 190 -0.58 -8.40 -16.50
C VAL A 190 0.16 -9.36 -17.41
#